data_AF-A0A8S2ZPJ1-F1
#
_entry.id   AF-A0A8S2ZPJ1-F1
#
_cell.length_a   1.000
_cell.length_b   1.000
_cell.length_c   1.000
_cell.angle_alpha   90.00
_cell.angle_beta   90.00
_cell.angle_gamma   90.00
#
_symmetry.space_group_name_H-M   'P 1'
#
loop_
_entity.id
_entity.type
_entity.pdbx_description
1 polymer ?
#
loop_
_entity_poly.entity_id
_entity_poly.type
_entity_poly.pdbx_seq_one_letter_code
_entity_poly.pdbx_strand_id
1 'polypeptide(L)'
;ELHFVINKYSFEHTVYNALRGRRPIQPPEVPFELYLNETMEKTSKSCDLCNYQNMTAIDSLGRMENQYAYSAANAFKFDQWHSMFMPRQHDITKLTFEEMKDVFTLAWKWCQAVHKQSPSHRFPTILWDSLPHGGASQVHPHIHATLHSDHYYGQFESIRFASERYYRNHENVKEHRQKNYFRAIQDIHMAFNLTVSFNGITVLVPINVVLNDNELLLMFQLDL
;
A
#
# COMPACT_ATOMS: atom_id res chain seq x y z
N GLU A 1 25.46 19.40 -3.39
CA GLU A 1 25.69 19.12 -1.96
C GLU A 1 25.05 17.79 -1.62
N LEU A 2 25.66 17.05 -0.69
CA LEU A 2 25.20 15.73 -0.28
C LEU A 2 24.52 15.88 1.08
N HIS A 3 23.23 15.54 1.18
CA HIS A 3 22.49 15.68 2.43
C HIS A 3 22.06 14.30 2.94
N PHE A 4 22.21 14.09 4.25
CA PHE A 4 21.79 12.89 4.94
C PHE A 4 20.63 13.23 5.86
N VAL A 5 19.50 12.55 5.67
CA VAL A 5 18.34 12.64 6.55
C VAL A 5 18.20 11.31 7.26
N ILE A 6 18.01 11.35 8.58
CA ILE A 6 17.81 10.15 9.40
C ILE A 6 16.61 10.39 10.32
N ASN A 7 15.64 9.49 10.27
CA ASN A 7 14.61 9.42 11.28
C ASN A 7 15.17 8.67 12.50
N LYS A 8 15.40 9.37 13.61
CA LYS A 8 16.00 8.77 14.82
C LYS A 8 15.12 7.74 15.50
N TYR A 9 13.82 7.71 15.20
CA TYR A 9 12.85 6.78 15.78
C TYR A 9 12.67 5.49 14.95
N SER A 10 12.72 5.55 13.63
CA SER A 10 12.66 4.35 12.77
C SER A 10 14.02 3.89 12.25
N PHE A 11 15.06 4.74 12.35
CA PHE A 11 16.39 4.58 11.74
C PHE A 11 16.39 4.50 10.21
N GLU A 12 15.28 4.86 9.57
CA GLU A 12 15.21 5.09 8.13
C GLU A 12 16.11 6.26 7.77
N HIS A 13 16.87 6.10 6.70
CA HIS A 13 17.82 7.10 6.23
C HIS A 13 17.69 7.31 4.73
N THR A 14 17.88 8.55 4.31
CA THR A 14 17.80 8.97 2.92
C THR A 14 19.00 9.85 2.61
N VAL A 15 19.60 9.62 1.44
CA VAL A 15 20.74 10.40 0.96
C VAL A 15 20.30 11.19 -0.27
N TYR A 16 20.24 12.51 -0.13
CA TYR A 16 19.93 13.40 -1.24
C TYR A 16 21.23 13.82 -1.93
N ASN A 17 21.34 13.47 -3.22
CA ASN A 17 22.45 13.86 -4.08
C ASN A 17 21.92 14.37 -5.43
N ALA A 18 21.91 15.68 -5.62
CA ALA A 18 21.43 16.32 -6.85
C ALA A 18 22.18 15.87 -8.12
N LEU A 19 23.42 15.38 -8.01
CA LEU A 19 24.17 14.85 -9.15
C LEU A 19 23.64 13.47 -9.60
N ARG A 20 23.01 12.71 -8.71
CA ARG A 20 22.44 11.38 -9.01
C ARG A 20 21.38 11.47 -10.11
N GLY A 21 20.50 12.48 -10.04
CA GLY A 21 19.46 12.73 -11.03
C GLY A 21 19.98 13.21 -12.40
N ARG A 22 21.27 13.54 -12.53
CA ARG A 22 21.91 13.93 -13.79
C ARG A 22 22.64 12.79 -14.49
N ARG A 23 22.59 11.58 -13.93
CA ARG A 23 23.19 10.40 -14.55
C ARG A 23 22.51 10.13 -15.90
N PRO A 24 23.26 9.75 -16.95
CA PRO A 24 22.66 9.27 -18.19
C PRO A 24 21.75 8.05 -17.93
N ILE A 25 20.50 8.15 -18.37
CA ILE A 25 19.50 7.08 -18.32
C ILE A 25 19.17 6.73 -19.77
N GLN A 26 19.16 5.43 -20.09
CA GLN A 26 18.65 4.97 -21.37
C GLN A 26 17.13 5.08 -21.36
N PRO A 27 16.52 5.79 -22.32
CA PRO A 27 15.07 5.81 -22.42
C PRO A 27 14.57 4.39 -22.75
N PRO A 28 13.36 4.03 -22.30
CA PRO A 28 12.75 2.78 -22.71
C PRO A 28 12.57 2.76 -24.24
N GLU A 29 12.71 1.57 -24.84
CA GLU A 29 12.58 1.39 -26.30
C GLU A 29 11.18 1.73 -26.83
N VAL A 30 10.17 1.53 -25.98
CA VAL A 30 8.75 1.71 -26.31
C VAL A 30 8.14 2.77 -25.38
N PRO A 31 7.34 3.72 -25.91
CA PRO A 31 6.58 4.65 -25.07
C PRO A 31 5.67 3.91 -24.08
N PHE A 32 5.55 4.43 -22.85
CA PHE A 32 4.81 3.77 -21.78
C PHE A 32 3.34 3.56 -22.14
N GLU A 33 2.69 4.52 -22.78
CA GLU A 33 1.29 4.44 -23.17
C GLU A 33 1.05 3.31 -24.19
N LEU A 34 1.98 3.13 -25.13
CA LEU A 34 1.91 2.05 -26.11
C LEU A 34 2.10 0.69 -25.45
N TYR A 35 3.14 0.57 -24.62
CA TYR A 35 3.39 -0.63 -23.81
C TYR A 35 2.17 -1.01 -22.97
N LEU A 36 1.54 -0.03 -22.31
CA LEU A 36 0.40 -0.24 -21.44
C LEU A 36 -0.81 -0.75 -22.23
N ASN A 37 -1.16 -0.08 -23.32
CA ASN A 37 -2.31 -0.46 -24.16
C ASN A 37 -2.14 -1.85 -24.76
N GLU A 38 -0.97 -2.15 -25.32
CA GLU A 38 -0.67 -3.48 -25.88
C GLU A 38 -0.70 -4.57 -24.81
N THR A 39 -0.17 -4.27 -23.61
CA THR A 39 -0.19 -5.20 -22.48
C THR A 39 -1.60 -5.50 -22.02
N MET A 40 -2.47 -4.50 -21.89
CA MET A 40 -3.88 -4.68 -21.52
C MET A 40 -4.63 -5.51 -22.57
N GLU A 41 -4.49 -5.16 -23.86
CA GLU A 41 -5.20 -5.86 -24.94
C GLU A 41 -4.75 -7.32 -25.06
N LYS A 42 -3.45 -7.57 -25.00
CA LYS A 42 -2.89 -8.92 -25.14
C LYS A 42 -3.29 -9.83 -23.98
N THR A 43 -3.20 -9.34 -22.75
CA THR A 43 -3.39 -10.18 -21.55
C THR A 43 -4.85 -10.43 -21.21
N SER A 44 -5.76 -9.52 -21.57
CA SER A 44 -7.20 -9.69 -21.32
C SER A 44 -7.80 -10.94 -22.00
N LYS A 45 -7.25 -11.37 -23.14
CA LYS A 45 -7.78 -12.47 -23.97
C LYS A 45 -7.68 -13.85 -23.30
N SER A 46 -6.75 -14.03 -22.37
CA SER A 46 -6.48 -15.32 -21.72
C SER A 46 -6.21 -15.15 -20.22
N CYS A 47 -6.83 -14.14 -19.60
CA CYS A 47 -6.62 -13.82 -18.19
C CYS A 47 -7.41 -14.78 -17.29
N ASP A 48 -6.71 -15.54 -16.45
CA ASP A 48 -7.34 -16.43 -15.46
C ASP A 48 -8.18 -15.65 -14.45
N LEU A 49 -7.76 -14.42 -14.12
CA LEU A 49 -8.51 -13.56 -13.21
C LEU A 49 -9.81 -13.05 -13.88
N CYS A 50 -9.86 -12.87 -15.20
CA CYS A 50 -11.14 -12.59 -15.87
C CYS A 50 -12.12 -13.78 -15.79
N ASN A 51 -11.62 -15.03 -15.80
CA ASN A 51 -12.42 -16.24 -15.64
C ASN A 51 -12.36 -16.80 -14.20
N TYR A 52 -12.46 -15.90 -13.22
CA TYR A 52 -12.18 -16.22 -11.82
C TYR A 52 -13.00 -17.38 -11.25
N GLN A 53 -14.24 -17.58 -11.73
CA GLN A 53 -15.14 -18.63 -11.26
C GLN A 53 -14.57 -20.03 -11.48
N ASN A 54 -13.83 -20.21 -12.59
CA ASN A 54 -13.31 -21.51 -13.01
C ASN A 54 -11.79 -21.61 -12.85
N MET A 55 -11.08 -20.49 -12.86
CA MET A 55 -9.62 -20.45 -12.94
C MET A 55 -8.93 -19.95 -11.67
N THR A 56 -9.68 -19.64 -10.60
CA THR A 56 -9.08 -19.18 -9.32
C THR A 56 -9.51 -20.02 -8.14
N ALA A 57 -8.59 -20.20 -7.20
CA ALA A 57 -8.84 -20.91 -5.95
C ALA A 57 -9.79 -20.13 -5.03
N ILE A 58 -10.51 -20.86 -4.18
CA ILE A 58 -11.45 -20.33 -3.20
C ILE A 58 -10.79 -20.37 -1.82
N ASP A 59 -10.95 -19.32 -1.01
CA ASP A 59 -10.41 -19.29 0.35
C ASP A 59 -11.29 -20.11 1.31
N SER A 60 -10.79 -20.43 2.50
CA SER A 60 -11.56 -21.02 3.60
C SER A 60 -12.81 -20.20 3.98
N LEU A 61 -12.78 -18.88 3.76
CA LEU A 61 -13.93 -17.99 3.91
C LEU A 61 -14.93 -18.03 2.73
N GLY A 62 -14.66 -18.86 1.73
CA GLY A 62 -15.37 -18.87 0.46
C GLY A 62 -14.91 -17.76 -0.48
N ARG A 63 -15.71 -17.52 -1.51
CA ARG A 63 -15.52 -16.40 -2.44
C ARG A 63 -16.39 -15.23 -1.99
N MET A 64 -15.75 -14.12 -1.63
CA MET A 64 -16.44 -12.88 -1.28
C MET A 64 -16.55 -12.04 -2.54
N GLU A 65 -17.71 -11.43 -2.76
CA GLU A 65 -17.97 -10.57 -3.93
C GLU A 65 -18.82 -9.36 -3.52
N ASN A 66 -18.63 -8.25 -4.23
CA ASN A 66 -19.54 -7.12 -4.26
C ASN A 66 -19.81 -6.72 -5.72
N GLN A 67 -20.35 -5.52 -5.94
CA GLN A 67 -20.77 -5.08 -7.26
C GLN A 67 -19.61 -5.10 -8.24
N TYR A 68 -18.45 -4.58 -7.84
CA TYR A 68 -17.32 -4.37 -8.74
C TYR A 68 -16.11 -5.24 -8.49
N ALA A 69 -16.05 -6.00 -7.39
CA ALA A 69 -14.89 -6.78 -7.00
C ALA A 69 -15.24 -8.20 -6.52
N TYR A 70 -14.23 -9.06 -6.56
CA TYR A 70 -14.30 -10.44 -6.07
C TYR A 70 -12.97 -10.84 -5.41
N SER A 71 -13.04 -11.83 -4.52
CA SER A 71 -11.86 -12.42 -3.89
C SER A 71 -11.41 -13.69 -4.61
N ALA A 72 -10.13 -14.03 -4.44
CA ALA A 72 -9.58 -15.35 -4.76
C ALA A 72 -8.53 -15.71 -3.70
N ALA A 73 -8.43 -16.99 -3.34
CA ALA A 73 -7.31 -17.43 -2.53
C ALA A 73 -6.01 -17.28 -3.33
N ASN A 74 -4.96 -16.78 -2.67
CA ASN A 74 -3.63 -16.92 -3.25
C ASN A 74 -3.22 -18.40 -3.18
N ALA A 75 -2.94 -19.01 -4.33
CA ALA A 75 -2.48 -20.41 -4.40
C ALA A 75 -1.07 -20.59 -3.81
N PHE A 76 -0.28 -19.52 -3.78
CA PHE A 76 1.09 -19.47 -3.28
C PHE A 76 1.19 -18.49 -2.11
N LYS A 77 0.53 -18.84 -1.00
CA LYS A 77 0.46 -17.98 0.19
C LYS A 77 1.83 -17.83 0.85
N PHE A 78 2.20 -16.59 1.17
CA PHE A 78 3.34 -16.29 2.07
C PHE A 78 2.94 -16.11 3.54
N ASP A 79 1.64 -16.06 3.85
CA ASP A 79 1.09 -15.95 5.21
C ASP A 79 -0.11 -16.90 5.34
N GLN A 80 -0.41 -17.33 6.56
CA GLN A 80 -1.54 -18.20 6.87
C GLN A 80 -2.85 -17.63 6.30
N TRP A 81 -3.11 -16.36 6.60
CA TRP A 81 -4.25 -15.63 6.07
C TRP A 81 -3.77 -14.68 5.00
N HIS A 82 -3.91 -15.12 3.75
CA HIS A 82 -3.53 -14.36 2.57
C HIS A 82 -4.53 -14.62 1.44
N SER A 83 -5.24 -13.57 1.06
CA SER A 83 -6.18 -13.57 -0.07
C SER A 83 -5.86 -12.45 -1.05
N MET A 84 -6.35 -12.58 -2.27
CA MET A 84 -6.30 -11.55 -3.31
C MET A 84 -7.70 -11.01 -3.57
N PHE A 85 -7.76 -9.76 -4.02
CA PHE A 85 -9.00 -9.05 -4.37
C PHE A 85 -8.79 -8.29 -5.66
N MET A 86 -9.74 -8.46 -6.56
CA MET A 86 -9.62 -7.97 -7.93
C MET A 86 -10.89 -7.23 -8.32
N PRO A 87 -10.77 -6.11 -9.06
CA PRO A 87 -11.92 -5.54 -9.75
C PRO A 87 -12.31 -6.47 -10.92
N ARG A 88 -13.55 -6.34 -11.39
CA ARG A 88 -14.02 -7.04 -12.60
C ARG A 88 -13.38 -6.46 -13.88
N GLN A 89 -12.99 -5.19 -13.85
CA GLN A 89 -12.27 -4.52 -14.93
C GLN A 89 -10.82 -5.01 -15.02
N HIS A 90 -10.41 -5.51 -16.19
CA HIS A 90 -9.03 -5.95 -16.46
C HIS A 90 -8.10 -4.76 -16.74
N ASP A 91 -8.63 -3.70 -17.35
CA ASP A 91 -7.82 -2.55 -17.77
C ASP A 91 -7.68 -1.54 -16.61
N ILE A 92 -6.48 -1.46 -16.04
CA ILE A 92 -6.18 -0.57 -14.90
C ILE A 92 -6.47 0.90 -15.21
N THR A 93 -6.35 1.32 -16.47
CA THR A 93 -6.57 2.72 -16.90
C THR A 93 -8.05 3.09 -16.92
N LYS A 94 -8.93 2.08 -16.92
CA LYS A 94 -10.38 2.25 -16.94
C LYS A 94 -11.02 2.09 -15.57
N LEU A 95 -10.23 1.87 -14.52
CA LEU A 95 -10.75 1.74 -13.17
C LEU A 95 -11.35 3.05 -12.69
N THR A 96 -12.60 2.98 -12.27
CA THR A 96 -13.31 4.06 -11.62
C THR A 96 -13.02 4.09 -10.12
N PHE A 97 -13.28 5.23 -9.49
CA PHE A 97 -13.18 5.35 -8.03
C PHE A 97 -14.05 4.33 -7.29
N GLU A 98 -15.27 4.08 -7.79
CA GLU A 98 -16.21 3.14 -7.18
C GLU A 98 -15.69 1.70 -7.26
N GLU A 99 -15.11 1.29 -8.39
CA GLU A 99 -14.48 -0.03 -8.52
C GLU A 99 -13.28 -0.18 -7.58
N MET A 100 -12.40 0.83 -7.50
CA MET A 100 -11.29 0.81 -6.54
C MET A 100 -11.77 0.73 -5.10
N LYS A 101 -12.76 1.55 -4.72
CA LYS A 101 -13.36 1.55 -3.38
C LYS A 101 -13.94 0.18 -3.04
N ASP A 102 -14.61 -0.48 -3.97
CA ASP A 102 -15.18 -1.81 -3.77
C ASP A 102 -14.11 -2.87 -3.54
N VAL A 103 -12.97 -2.80 -4.25
CA VAL A 103 -11.82 -3.70 -4.03
C VAL A 103 -11.28 -3.57 -2.61
N PHE A 104 -10.98 -2.35 -2.15
CA PHE A 104 -10.49 -2.11 -0.78
C PHE A 104 -11.53 -2.44 0.29
N THR A 105 -12.81 -2.14 0.05
CA THR A 105 -13.91 -2.46 0.96
C THR A 105 -14.04 -3.97 1.14
N LEU A 106 -13.91 -4.74 0.05
CA LEU A 106 -13.98 -6.19 0.08
C LEU A 106 -12.80 -6.80 0.84
N ALA A 107 -11.59 -6.31 0.60
CA ALA A 107 -10.40 -6.72 1.34
C ALA A 107 -10.51 -6.42 2.85
N TRP A 108 -11.00 -5.24 3.22
CA TRP A 108 -11.21 -4.89 4.63
C TRP A 108 -12.26 -5.79 5.29
N LYS A 109 -13.39 -6.06 4.62
CA LYS A 109 -14.41 -7.00 5.12
C LYS A 109 -13.85 -8.41 5.29
N TRP A 110 -12.96 -8.84 4.40
CA TRP A 110 -12.27 -10.11 4.55
C TRP A 110 -11.37 -10.12 5.79
N CYS A 111 -10.56 -9.08 6.03
CA CYS A 111 -9.76 -8.98 7.26
C CYS A 111 -10.64 -9.06 8.52
N GLN A 112 -11.80 -8.39 8.53
CA GLN A 112 -12.76 -8.47 9.64
C GLN A 112 -13.31 -9.89 9.83
N ALA A 113 -13.62 -10.60 8.74
CA ALA A 113 -14.10 -11.97 8.78
C ALA A 113 -13.03 -12.94 9.29
N VAL A 114 -11.77 -12.77 8.87
CA VAL A 114 -10.63 -13.53 9.40
C VAL A 114 -10.46 -13.28 10.89
N HIS A 115 -10.43 -12.01 11.33
CA HIS A 115 -10.28 -11.66 12.75
C HIS A 115 -11.40 -12.27 13.60
N LYS A 116 -12.64 -12.30 13.09
CA LYS A 116 -13.77 -12.93 13.77
C LYS A 116 -13.57 -14.45 13.97
N GLN A 117 -12.94 -15.14 13.02
CA GLN A 117 -12.64 -16.58 13.12
C GLN A 117 -11.36 -16.85 13.92
N SER A 118 -10.38 -15.95 13.86
CA SER A 118 -9.11 -16.07 14.55
C SER A 118 -8.75 -14.73 15.24
N PRO A 119 -9.28 -14.48 16.46
CA PRO A 119 -9.10 -13.20 17.15
C PRO A 119 -7.64 -12.84 17.49
N SER A 120 -6.72 -13.80 17.42
CA SER A 120 -5.29 -13.54 17.53
C SER A 120 -4.75 -12.70 16.36
N HIS A 121 -5.32 -12.84 15.16
CA HIS A 121 -4.87 -12.18 13.94
C HIS A 121 -5.40 -10.75 13.88
N ARG A 122 -4.50 -9.77 14.03
CA ARG A 122 -4.84 -8.37 14.35
C ARG A 122 -4.03 -7.34 13.57
N PHE A 123 -3.08 -7.79 12.73
CA PHE A 123 -2.18 -6.93 11.98
C PHE A 123 -2.51 -6.99 10.47
N PRO A 124 -3.49 -6.20 10.00
CA PRO A 124 -3.91 -6.22 8.61
C PRO A 124 -2.86 -5.53 7.74
N THR A 125 -2.54 -6.13 6.59
CA THR A 125 -1.71 -5.50 5.55
C THR A 125 -2.43 -5.62 4.22
N ILE A 126 -2.55 -4.51 3.49
CA ILE A 126 -3.09 -4.48 2.13
C ILE A 126 -2.00 -3.94 1.21
N LEU A 127 -1.73 -4.66 0.12
CA LEU A 127 -0.68 -4.35 -0.85
C LEU A 127 -1.29 -4.30 -2.24
N TRP A 128 -0.90 -3.32 -3.05
CA TRP A 128 -1.27 -3.24 -4.46
C TRP A 128 0.01 -3.24 -5.29
N ASP A 129 0.25 -4.34 -6.01
CA ASP A 129 1.30 -4.41 -7.01
C ASP A 129 0.71 -4.06 -8.38
N SER A 130 1.33 -3.12 -9.10
CA SER A 130 0.81 -2.62 -10.38
C SER A 130 1.76 -2.93 -11.52
N LEU A 131 1.31 -3.76 -12.47
CA LEU A 131 2.08 -4.18 -13.65
C LEU A 131 3.40 -4.91 -13.28
N PRO A 132 4.07 -5.57 -14.24
CA PRO A 132 5.32 -6.27 -13.95
C PRO A 132 6.42 -5.39 -13.33
N HIS A 133 6.51 -4.12 -13.74
CA HIS A 133 7.48 -3.18 -13.18
C HIS A 133 7.19 -2.77 -11.73
N GLY A 134 5.93 -2.88 -11.29
CA GLY A 134 5.52 -2.68 -9.91
C GLY A 134 5.34 -3.98 -9.14
N GLY A 135 5.94 -5.09 -9.60
CA GLY A 135 5.99 -6.37 -8.86
C GLY A 135 4.84 -7.34 -9.15
N ALA A 136 3.86 -6.95 -9.96
CA ALA A 136 2.70 -7.81 -10.22
C ALA A 136 3.06 -8.98 -11.13
N SER A 137 2.82 -10.21 -10.66
CA SER A 137 2.99 -11.42 -11.48
C SER A 137 1.90 -11.60 -12.55
N GLN A 138 0.77 -10.91 -12.38
CA GLN A 138 -0.37 -10.92 -13.28
C GLN A 138 -0.77 -9.49 -13.61
N VAL A 139 -1.18 -9.24 -14.84
CA VAL A 139 -1.47 -7.88 -15.33
C VAL A 139 -2.82 -7.37 -14.82
N HIS A 140 -3.80 -8.26 -14.66
CA HIS A 140 -5.12 -7.89 -14.12
C HIS A 140 -4.95 -7.24 -12.74
N PRO A 141 -5.51 -6.04 -12.49
CA PRO A 141 -5.31 -5.31 -11.25
C PRO A 141 -5.72 -6.13 -10.04
N HIS A 142 -4.89 -6.17 -9.02
CA HIS A 142 -5.22 -6.92 -7.82
C HIS A 142 -4.52 -6.33 -6.61
N ILE A 143 -5.18 -6.48 -5.46
CA ILE A 143 -4.57 -6.23 -4.17
C ILE A 143 -4.44 -7.56 -3.42
N HIS A 144 -3.39 -7.64 -2.63
CA HIS A 144 -3.22 -8.68 -1.64
C HIS A 144 -3.69 -8.16 -0.29
N ALA A 145 -4.41 -8.98 0.48
CA ALA A 145 -4.64 -8.71 1.88
C ALA A 145 -4.14 -9.88 2.72
N THR A 146 -3.45 -9.54 3.79
CA THR A 146 -3.02 -10.48 4.82
C THR A 146 -3.46 -10.02 6.19
N LEU A 147 -3.61 -10.95 7.13
CA LEU A 147 -3.87 -10.63 8.52
C LEU A 147 -2.98 -11.48 9.41
N HIS A 148 -1.95 -10.87 9.97
CA HIS A 148 -0.95 -11.56 10.78
C HIS A 148 -1.30 -11.49 12.28
N SER A 149 -0.77 -12.43 13.09
CA SER A 149 -1.11 -12.58 14.52
C SER A 149 -0.26 -11.75 15.47
N ASP A 150 0.95 -11.39 15.06
CA ASP A 150 1.97 -10.90 16.00
C ASP A 150 2.52 -9.51 15.66
N HIS A 151 2.68 -9.20 14.37
CA HIS A 151 3.36 -7.98 13.90
C HIS A 151 2.99 -7.63 12.45
N TYR A 152 3.32 -6.41 12.02
CA TYR A 152 3.29 -6.00 10.60
C TYR A 152 4.54 -6.44 9.84
N TYR A 153 4.49 -6.46 8.50
CA TYR A 153 5.66 -6.81 7.70
C TYR A 153 6.70 -5.70 7.60
N GLY A 154 7.97 -6.09 7.73
CA GLY A 154 9.13 -5.26 7.37
C GLY A 154 9.14 -3.88 8.01
N GLN A 155 9.20 -2.85 7.16
CA GLN A 155 9.32 -1.45 7.57
C GLN A 155 8.12 -0.97 8.39
N PHE A 156 6.92 -1.50 8.16
CA PHE A 156 5.72 -1.08 8.90
C PHE A 156 5.79 -1.45 10.39
N GLU A 157 6.44 -2.56 10.74
CA GLU A 157 6.68 -2.91 12.14
C GLU A 157 7.75 -2.02 12.78
N SER A 158 8.76 -1.63 12.02
CA SER A 158 9.75 -0.64 12.46
C SER A 158 9.10 0.70 12.75
N ILE A 159 8.15 1.13 11.91
CA ILE A 159 7.34 2.33 12.12
C ILE A 159 6.44 2.18 13.37
N ARG A 160 5.85 1.00 13.61
CA ARG A 160 5.07 0.73 14.83
C ARG A 160 5.93 0.91 16.08
N PHE A 161 7.11 0.28 16.14
CA PHE A 161 8.05 0.45 17.26
C PHE A 161 8.54 1.90 17.40
N ALA A 162 8.83 2.58 16.29
CA ALA A 162 9.19 3.99 16.27
C ALA A 162 8.11 4.85 16.94
N SER A 163 6.84 4.58 16.61
CA SER A 163 5.70 5.30 17.14
C SER A 163 5.52 5.09 18.65
N GLU A 164 5.69 3.87 19.14
CA GLU A 164 5.63 3.56 20.57
C GLU A 164 6.78 4.21 21.34
N ARG A 165 8.00 4.14 20.79
CA ARG A 165 9.17 4.78 21.41
C ARG A 165 9.02 6.29 21.46
N TYR A 166 8.48 6.89 20.40
CA TYR A 166 8.17 8.33 20.38
C TYR A 166 7.18 8.68 21.48
N TYR A 167 6.10 7.91 21.62
CA TYR A 167 5.09 8.13 22.65
C TYR A 167 5.69 8.05 24.07
N ARG A 168 6.45 6.99 24.38
CA ARG A 168 7.09 6.80 25.70
C ARG A 168 8.05 7.94 26.04
N ASN A 169 8.86 8.38 25.09
CA ASN A 169 9.80 9.49 25.30
C ASN A 169 9.12 10.84 25.56
N HIS A 170 7.83 10.97 25.22
CA HIS A 170 7.05 12.19 25.40
C HIS A 170 5.90 11.99 26.40
N GLU A 171 5.96 10.97 27.26
CA GLU A 171 4.87 10.64 28.20
C GLU A 171 4.53 11.79 29.16
N ASN A 172 5.53 12.62 29.52
CA ASN A 172 5.40 13.75 30.43
C ASN A 172 4.78 15.00 29.78
N VAL A 173 4.59 15.01 28.46
CA VAL A 173 3.94 16.12 27.76
C VAL A 173 2.45 16.15 28.11
N LYS A 174 1.87 17.31 28.39
CA LYS A 174 0.44 17.38 28.79
C LYS A 174 -0.50 17.14 27.60
N GLU A 175 -0.14 17.64 26.42
CA GLU A 175 -0.98 17.55 25.23
C GLU A 175 -0.80 16.18 24.54
N HIS A 176 -1.85 15.36 24.51
CA HIS A 176 -1.82 14.04 23.85
C HIS A 176 -1.42 14.12 22.37
N ARG A 177 -1.83 15.18 21.68
CA ARG A 177 -1.48 15.43 20.28
C ARG A 177 0.03 15.48 20.06
N GLN A 178 0.78 16.03 21.02
CA GLN A 178 2.23 16.15 20.95
C GLN A 178 2.96 14.81 21.25
N LYS A 179 2.24 13.80 21.73
CA LYS A 179 2.75 12.42 21.92
C LYS A 179 2.55 11.54 20.69
N ASN A 180 1.80 12.01 19.68
CA ASN A 180 1.50 11.22 18.50
C ASN A 180 2.63 11.33 17.47
N TYR A 181 3.27 10.20 17.20
CA TYR A 181 4.38 10.10 16.25
C TYR A 181 3.99 10.56 14.83
N PHE A 182 2.87 10.09 14.31
CA PHE A 182 2.41 10.45 12.97
C PHE A 182 2.06 11.94 12.87
N ARG A 183 1.56 12.53 13.95
CA ARG A 183 1.34 13.97 14.02
C ARG A 183 2.65 14.76 13.96
N ALA A 184 3.67 14.32 14.71
CA ALA A 184 4.99 14.93 14.66
C ALA A 184 5.59 14.84 13.24
N ILE A 185 5.41 13.70 12.55
CA ILE A 185 5.78 13.56 11.14
C ILE A 185 5.02 14.60 10.30
N GLN A 186 3.70 14.70 10.40
CA GLN A 186 2.93 15.72 9.65
C GLN A 186 3.43 17.15 9.92
N ASP A 187 3.64 17.52 11.18
CA ASP A 187 4.04 18.88 11.58
C ASP A 187 5.43 19.24 11.03
N ILE A 188 6.38 18.30 11.06
CA ILE A 188 7.70 18.48 10.44
C ILE A 188 7.55 18.74 8.94
N HIS A 189 6.82 17.88 8.22
CA HIS A 189 6.65 18.02 6.78
C HIS A 189 5.91 19.31 6.40
N MET A 190 4.94 19.73 7.21
CA MET A 190 4.22 20.99 7.03
C MET A 190 5.16 22.19 7.17
N ALA A 191 6.08 22.18 8.14
CA ALA A 191 7.08 23.24 8.32
C ALA A 191 8.02 23.39 7.10
N PHE A 192 8.22 22.33 6.32
CA PHE A 192 8.99 22.34 5.08
C PHE A 192 8.14 22.58 3.82
N ASN A 193 6.83 22.84 3.95
CA ASN A 193 5.88 22.94 2.84
C ASN A 193 5.84 21.68 1.95
N LEU A 194 5.98 20.50 2.56
CA LEU A 194 5.96 19.20 1.88
C LEU A 194 4.62 18.47 2.03
N THR A 195 3.55 19.22 2.32
CA THR A 195 2.22 18.67 2.59
C THR A 195 1.15 19.38 1.79
N VAL A 196 0.14 18.63 1.37
CA VAL A 196 -1.13 19.14 0.82
C VAL A 196 -2.28 18.47 1.58
N SER A 197 -3.31 19.25 1.92
CA SER A 197 -4.54 18.73 2.51
C SER A 197 -5.61 18.57 1.44
N PHE A 198 -6.22 17.39 1.36
CA PHE A 198 -7.29 17.08 0.41
C PHE A 198 -8.36 16.25 1.11
N ASN A 199 -9.59 16.78 1.23
CA ASN A 199 -10.74 16.10 1.85
C ASN A 199 -10.45 15.47 3.23
N GLY A 200 -9.72 16.19 4.09
CA GLY A 200 -9.35 15.70 5.43
C GLY A 200 -8.17 14.73 5.47
N ILE A 201 -7.60 14.39 4.31
CA ILE A 201 -6.38 13.59 4.17
C ILE A 201 -5.20 14.55 4.04
N THR A 202 -4.14 14.32 4.84
CA THR A 202 -2.84 14.97 4.65
C THR A 202 -2.00 14.08 3.74
N VAL A 203 -1.70 14.58 2.55
CA VAL A 203 -0.73 13.97 1.62
C VAL A 203 0.61 14.64 1.87
N LEU A 204 1.66 13.86 2.11
CA LEU A 204 3.01 14.39 2.31
C LEU A 204 4.04 13.70 1.43
N VAL A 205 5.05 14.45 1.04
CA VAL A 205 6.28 13.93 0.41
C VAL A 205 7.27 13.67 1.54
N PRO A 206 7.60 12.41 1.86
CA PRO A 206 8.44 12.11 3.01
C PRO A 206 9.86 12.66 2.81
N ILE A 207 10.42 13.35 3.81
CA ILE A 207 11.83 13.82 3.80
C ILE A 207 12.78 12.64 4.02
N ASN A 208 12.27 11.53 4.56
CA ASN A 208 12.97 10.27 4.69
C ASN A 208 12.47 9.25 3.66
N VAL A 209 12.41 9.63 2.37
CA VAL A 209 12.08 8.71 1.25
C VAL A 209 12.95 7.45 1.34
N VAL A 210 12.33 6.28 1.39
CA VAL A 210 13.08 5.01 1.52
C VAL A 210 13.09 4.25 0.19
N LEU A 211 12.02 4.35 -0.62
CA LEU A 211 11.80 3.41 -1.72
C LEU A 211 11.92 4.04 -3.11
N ASN A 212 11.34 5.22 -3.34
CA ASN A 212 11.24 5.79 -4.70
C ASN A 212 11.19 7.33 -4.70
N ASP A 213 11.77 7.95 -5.72
CA ASP A 213 11.78 9.41 -5.93
C ASP A 213 10.37 10.06 -5.95
N ASN A 214 9.31 9.29 -6.23
CA ASN A 214 7.91 9.74 -6.25
C ASN A 214 7.06 9.17 -5.09
N GLU A 215 7.68 8.80 -3.98
CA GLU A 215 6.98 8.28 -2.80
C GLU A 215 6.05 9.33 -2.18
N LEU A 216 4.82 8.93 -1.86
CA LEU A 216 3.83 9.75 -1.18
C LEU A 216 3.29 8.98 0.03
N LEU A 217 3.10 9.69 1.14
CA LEU A 217 2.46 9.16 2.32
C LEU A 217 1.13 9.88 2.54
N LEU A 218 0.05 9.11 2.57
CA LEU A 218 -1.29 9.61 2.83
C LEU A 218 -1.66 9.28 4.27
N MET A 219 -1.99 10.30 5.05
CA MET A 219 -2.40 10.16 6.44
C MET A 219 -3.78 10.76 6.63
N PHE A 220 -4.65 10.04 7.31
CA PHE A 220 -5.95 10.52 7.74
C PHE A 220 -6.13 10.25 9.23
N GLN A 221 -6.90 11.10 9.89
CA GLN A 221 -7.24 10.92 11.28
C GLN A 221 -8.53 10.10 11.36
N LEU A 222 -8.51 9.07 12.19
CA LEU A 222 -9.72 8.34 12.57
C LEU A 222 -10.32 9.04 13.78
N ASP A 223 -11.61 9.35 13.72
CA ASP A 223 -12.41 9.68 14.88
C ASP A 223 -12.72 8.37 15.62
N LEU A 224 -11.86 8.01 16.57
CA LEU A 224 -12.00 6.82 17.43
C LEU A 224 -12.64 7.17 18.77
#